data_AF-A0A1Y5EGQ6-F1
#
_entry.id   AF-A0A1Y5EGQ6-F1
#
_cell.length_a   1.000
_cell.length_b   1.000
_cell.length_c   1.000
_cell.angle_alpha   90.00
_cell.angle_beta   90.00
_cell.angle_gamma   90.00
#
_symmetry.space_group_name_H-M   'P 1'
#
loop_
_entity.id
_entity.type
_entity.pdbx_description
1 polymer ?
#
loop_
_entity_poly.entity_id
_entity_poly.type
_entity_poly.pdbx_seq_one_letter_code
_entity_poly.pdbx_strand_id
1 'polypeptide(L)'
;MYEHLDDVYKNSAKYCVLFSSEYYSQKLWTNHERKSAQERAFKENSEYILPAKFDDTPIPGIRDTVGYVDLKSKTPENLADMIAQKVGHLPKKEYLPPEPNLLFQVLDVDNEEGKMGVYSLVNDFLRTAKRMTEDEKKALFSVFIYGCAGELPENIHININLLARITGFSQSRLLRISSDITCLQFESHLREDDENGSRLGKKEMLVVSWNNFDEFLDDGNATILIDTICELVQHCHCEEHSIEALCKLDFSSLSDVTAEGSCQH
;
A
#
# COMPACT_ATOMS: atom_id res chain seq x y z
N MET A 1 -14.43 2.09 22.38
CA MET A 1 -15.22 1.44 21.30
C MET A 1 -16.23 2.42 20.71
N TYR A 2 -17.18 2.95 21.50
CA TYR A 2 -18.16 3.95 21.04
C TYR A 2 -17.54 5.27 20.54
N GLU A 3 -16.51 5.81 21.20
CA GLU A 3 -15.85 7.05 20.75
C GLU A 3 -15.12 6.91 19.41
N HIS A 4 -14.53 5.73 19.15
CA HIS A 4 -13.82 5.47 17.90
C HIS A 4 -14.79 5.34 16.72
N LEU A 5 -15.94 4.68 16.90
CA LEU A 5 -16.96 4.60 15.87
C LEU A 5 -17.59 5.97 15.60
N ASP A 6 -17.84 6.76 16.65
CA ASP A 6 -18.35 8.14 16.51
C ASP A 6 -17.41 9.02 15.68
N ASP A 7 -16.10 8.98 15.97
CA ASP A 7 -15.09 9.72 15.22
C ASP A 7 -14.96 9.24 13.76
N VAL A 8 -15.07 7.93 13.53
CA VAL A 8 -15.07 7.36 12.17
C VAL A 8 -16.25 7.90 11.36
N TYR A 9 -17.48 7.82 11.89
CA TYR A 9 -18.67 8.31 11.19
C TYR A 9 -18.72 9.83 11.05
N LYS A 10 -18.08 10.57 11.95
CA LYS A 10 -18.13 12.03 11.98
C LYS A 10 -17.01 12.71 11.19
N ASN A 11 -15.80 12.17 11.24
CA ASN A 11 -14.60 12.86 10.76
C ASN A 11 -13.82 12.05 9.71
N SER A 12 -13.80 10.72 9.79
CA SER A 12 -12.83 9.92 9.03
C SER A 12 -13.39 9.24 7.78
N ALA A 13 -14.66 8.81 7.78
CA ALA A 13 -15.24 8.11 6.64
C ALA A 13 -15.51 9.05 5.45
N LYS A 14 -15.26 8.57 4.22
CA LYS A 14 -15.56 9.30 2.98
C LYS A 14 -17.05 9.20 2.60
N TYR A 15 -17.63 8.01 2.77
CA TYR A 15 -19.05 7.73 2.55
C TYR A 15 -19.56 6.76 3.62
N CYS A 16 -20.85 6.82 3.92
CA CYS A 16 -21.54 5.87 4.78
C CYS A 16 -22.63 5.14 3.98
N VAL A 17 -22.42 3.85 3.68
CA VAL A 17 -23.45 3.02 3.03
C VAL A 17 -24.44 2.55 4.08
N LEU A 18 -25.73 2.87 3.89
CA LEU A 18 -26.77 2.56 4.85
C LEU A 18 -27.73 1.53 4.26
N PHE A 19 -27.71 0.32 4.82
CA PHE A 19 -28.57 -0.78 4.42
C PHE A 19 -29.93 -0.69 5.13
N SER A 20 -30.96 -0.29 4.39
CA SER A 20 -32.32 -0.10 4.91
C SER A 20 -33.19 -1.34 4.69
N SER A 21 -33.90 -1.72 5.74
CA SER A 21 -34.96 -2.72 5.72
C SER A 21 -35.97 -2.48 6.84
N GLU A 22 -37.10 -3.18 6.83
CA GLU A 22 -38.07 -3.18 7.91
C GLU A 22 -37.39 -3.58 9.23
N TYR A 23 -36.53 -4.61 9.21
CA TYR A 23 -35.75 -5.04 10.38
C TYR A 23 -34.78 -3.97 10.88
N TYR A 24 -34.17 -3.23 9.96
CA TYR A 24 -33.29 -2.10 10.30
C TYR A 24 -34.07 -0.99 10.99
N SER A 25 -35.30 -0.70 10.55
CA SER A 25 -36.16 0.33 11.17
C SER A 25 -36.61 -0.04 12.59
N GLN A 26 -36.85 -1.33 12.85
CA GLN A 26 -37.37 -1.83 14.12
C GLN A 26 -36.29 -2.01 15.19
N LYS A 27 -35.05 -2.32 14.81
CA LYS A 27 -33.92 -2.59 15.73
C LYS A 27 -33.30 -1.35 16.38
N LEU A 28 -33.94 -0.18 16.24
CA LEU A 28 -33.60 1.11 16.84
C LEU A 28 -32.22 1.19 17.51
N TRP A 29 -31.23 1.58 16.71
CA TRP A 29 -29.90 2.02 17.12
C TRP A 29 -29.96 3.01 18.31
N THR A 30 -29.21 2.75 19.37
CA THR A 30 -28.97 3.73 20.42
C THR A 30 -27.95 4.81 19.98
N ASN A 31 -28.56 5.95 19.59
CA ASN A 31 -28.27 7.34 19.97
C ASN A 31 -27.04 8.14 19.51
N HIS A 32 -25.85 7.60 19.21
CA HIS A 32 -24.68 8.45 18.91
C HIS A 32 -24.17 8.35 17.46
N GLU A 33 -23.81 7.16 16.97
CA GLU A 33 -23.25 6.97 15.63
C GLU A 33 -24.18 7.47 14.51
N ARG A 34 -25.48 7.16 14.61
CA ARG A 34 -26.50 7.67 13.67
C ARG A 34 -26.63 9.18 13.72
N LYS A 35 -26.62 9.78 14.91
CA LYS A 35 -26.70 11.23 15.06
C LYS A 35 -25.47 11.89 14.47
N SER A 36 -24.28 11.33 14.67
CA SER A 36 -23.04 11.85 14.09
C SER A 36 -23.02 11.74 12.57
N ALA A 37 -23.45 10.60 12.00
CA ALA A 37 -23.56 10.45 10.55
C ALA A 37 -24.63 11.40 9.95
N GLN A 38 -25.79 11.55 10.60
CA GLN A 38 -26.85 12.46 10.17
C GLN A 38 -26.50 13.94 10.37
N GLU A 39 -25.87 14.31 11.49
CA GLU A 39 -25.39 15.66 11.76
C GLU A 39 -24.33 16.06 10.75
N ARG A 40 -23.42 15.14 10.39
CA ARG A 40 -22.44 15.37 9.33
C ARG A 40 -23.12 15.54 7.98
N ALA A 41 -24.00 14.62 7.59
CA ALA A 41 -24.75 14.71 6.33
C ALA A 41 -25.63 15.97 6.23
N PHE A 42 -26.05 16.53 7.38
CA PHE A 42 -26.81 17.77 7.44
C PHE A 42 -25.93 19.02 7.43
N LYS A 43 -24.73 18.96 8.02
CA LYS A 43 -23.75 20.07 8.05
C LYS A 43 -22.97 20.19 6.74
N GLU A 44 -22.61 19.07 6.14
CA GLU A 44 -21.91 19.01 4.87
C GLU A 44 -22.94 19.05 3.74
N ASN A 45 -22.79 19.98 2.81
CA ASN A 45 -23.66 20.13 1.64
C ASN A 45 -23.32 19.09 0.55
N SER A 46 -22.83 17.91 0.94
CA SER A 46 -22.25 16.87 0.09
C SER A 46 -22.92 15.51 0.34
N GLU A 47 -22.85 14.63 -0.65
CA GLU A 47 -23.47 13.30 -0.61
C GLU A 47 -22.64 12.32 0.23
N TYR A 48 -22.82 12.34 1.55
CA TYR A 48 -22.12 11.46 2.48
C TYR A 48 -22.82 10.11 2.71
N ILE A 49 -24.15 10.11 2.88
CA ILE A 49 -24.93 8.89 3.12
C ILE A 49 -25.38 8.31 1.77
N LEU A 50 -25.08 7.02 1.56
CA LEU A 50 -25.46 6.24 0.37
C LEU A 50 -26.48 5.17 0.78
N PRO A 51 -27.80 5.44 0.68
CA PRO A 51 -28.79 4.52 1.18
C PRO A 51 -29.11 3.42 0.15
N ALA A 52 -29.01 2.17 0.61
CA ALA A 52 -29.27 0.96 -0.15
C ALA A 52 -30.46 0.22 0.47
N LYS A 53 -31.56 0.09 -0.28
CA LYS A 53 -32.86 -0.37 0.23
C LYS A 53 -33.12 -1.82 -0.14
N PHE A 54 -33.35 -2.68 0.86
CA PHE A 54 -33.90 -4.02 0.66
C PHE A 54 -35.42 -4.01 0.46
N ASP A 55 -36.10 -3.00 1.00
CA ASP A 55 -37.53 -2.79 0.91
C ASP A 55 -37.89 -1.29 0.88
N ASP A 56 -39.18 -0.98 0.76
CA ASP A 56 -39.69 0.39 0.64
C ASP A 56 -39.82 1.08 2.01
N THR A 57 -39.19 0.54 3.06
CA THR A 57 -39.23 1.14 4.40
C THR A 57 -38.58 2.52 4.38
N PRO A 58 -39.28 3.58 4.82
CA PRO A 58 -38.71 4.91 4.91
C PRO A 58 -37.63 4.95 6.00
N ILE A 59 -36.55 5.68 5.74
CA ILE A 59 -35.43 5.83 6.69
C ILE A 59 -35.65 7.12 7.48
N PRO A 60 -35.91 7.06 8.80
CA PRO A 60 -36.14 8.26 9.59
C PRO A 60 -34.94 9.23 9.55
N GLY A 61 -35.17 10.46 9.12
CA GLY A 61 -34.15 11.52 9.07
C GLY A 61 -33.40 11.64 7.73
N ILE A 62 -33.69 10.78 6.74
CA ILE A 62 -33.21 10.95 5.36
C ILE A 62 -34.39 11.42 4.51
N ARG A 63 -34.19 12.47 3.71
CA ARG A 63 -35.24 13.00 2.82
C ARG A 63 -35.45 12.08 1.61
N ASP A 64 -36.67 12.04 1.10
CA ASP A 64 -37.00 11.28 -0.13
C ASP A 64 -36.29 11.81 -1.38
N THR A 65 -35.69 13.01 -1.31
CA THR A 65 -34.90 13.62 -2.39
C THR A 65 -33.49 13.06 -2.51
N VAL A 66 -33.04 12.20 -1.59
CA VAL A 66 -31.73 11.52 -1.67
C VAL A 66 -31.84 10.37 -2.67
N GLY A 67 -30.84 10.18 -3.54
CA GLY A 67 -30.81 9.03 -4.44
C GLY A 67 -30.66 7.72 -3.66
N TYR A 68 -31.46 6.72 -3.97
CA TYR A 68 -31.42 5.39 -3.33
C TYR A 68 -30.97 4.33 -4.32
N VAL A 69 -30.25 3.32 -3.83
CA VAL A 69 -29.98 2.09 -4.58
C VAL A 69 -31.01 1.03 -4.16
N ASP A 70 -31.84 0.59 -5.11
CA ASP A 70 -32.78 -0.52 -4.89
C ASP A 70 -32.06 -1.87 -4.98
N LEU A 71 -31.99 -2.59 -3.86
CA LEU A 71 -31.34 -3.90 -3.77
C LEU A 71 -32.25 -5.05 -4.21
N LYS A 72 -33.53 -4.81 -4.46
CA LYS A 72 -34.42 -5.85 -5.05
C LYS A 72 -34.04 -6.18 -6.49
N SER A 73 -33.39 -5.23 -7.18
CA SER A 73 -33.03 -5.33 -8.59
C SER A 73 -31.51 -5.46 -8.83
N LYS A 74 -30.71 -5.63 -7.77
CA LYS A 74 -29.24 -5.68 -7.85
C LYS A 74 -28.68 -6.85 -7.06
N THR A 75 -27.64 -7.48 -7.61
CA THR A 75 -26.87 -8.47 -6.87
C THR A 75 -25.88 -7.78 -5.92
N PRO A 76 -25.34 -8.50 -4.90
CA PRO A 76 -24.28 -7.98 -4.05
C PRO A 76 -23.06 -7.50 -4.83
N GLU A 77 -22.67 -8.20 -5.89
CA GLU A 77 -21.53 -7.84 -6.75
C GLU A 77 -21.79 -6.50 -7.44
N ASN A 78 -22.97 -6.32 -8.03
CA ASN A 78 -23.32 -5.05 -8.66
C ASN A 78 -23.35 -3.88 -7.67
N LEU A 79 -23.74 -4.13 -6.41
CA LEU A 79 -23.69 -3.10 -5.38
C LEU A 79 -22.24 -2.77 -5.00
N ALA A 80 -21.39 -3.78 -4.84
CA ALA A 80 -19.97 -3.61 -4.55
C ALA A 80 -19.28 -2.77 -5.63
N ASP A 81 -19.55 -3.06 -6.91
CA ASP A 81 -19.02 -2.29 -8.04
C ASP A 81 -19.45 -0.82 -7.98
N MET A 82 -20.71 -0.56 -7.68
CA MET A 82 -21.23 0.81 -7.53
C MET A 82 -20.55 1.56 -6.38
N ILE A 83 -20.34 0.88 -5.25
CA ILE A 83 -19.63 1.45 -4.10
C ILE A 83 -18.18 1.76 -4.48
N ALA A 84 -17.49 0.83 -5.14
CA ALA A 84 -16.12 1.03 -5.60
C ALA A 84 -16.00 2.23 -6.55
N GLN A 85 -16.90 2.34 -7.53
CA GLN A 85 -16.97 3.49 -8.43
C GLN A 85 -17.23 4.80 -7.68
N LYS A 86 -18.11 4.80 -6.68
CA LYS A 86 -18.44 5.99 -5.89
C LYS A 86 -17.30 6.43 -4.98
N VAL A 87 -16.63 5.47 -4.33
CA VAL A 87 -15.41 5.70 -3.54
C VAL A 87 -14.31 6.26 -4.45
N GLY A 88 -14.29 5.84 -5.71
CA GLY A 88 -13.24 6.15 -6.68
C GLY A 88 -11.93 5.48 -6.28
N HIS A 89 -10.87 5.79 -7.01
CA HIS A 89 -9.54 5.31 -6.67
C HIS A 89 -9.02 6.09 -5.44
N LEU A 90 -9.04 5.46 -4.27
CA LEU A 90 -8.29 5.96 -3.12
C LEU A 90 -6.86 5.43 -3.29
N PRO A 91 -5.85 6.29 -3.52
CA PRO A 91 -4.47 5.82 -3.46
C PRO A 91 -4.28 5.24 -2.06
N LYS A 92 -4.01 3.93 -1.96
CA LYS A 92 -3.81 3.35 -0.65
C LYS A 92 -2.47 3.86 -0.14
N LYS A 93 -2.42 4.16 1.14
CA LYS A 93 -1.21 4.61 1.82
C LYS A 93 -0.96 3.65 2.95
N GLU A 94 0.27 3.17 3.07
CA GLU A 94 0.69 2.27 4.14
C GLU A 94 -0.19 1.00 4.22
N TYR A 95 -0.47 0.42 3.06
CA TYR A 95 -1.38 -0.71 2.90
C TYR A 95 -0.61 -1.99 2.59
N LEU A 96 -0.93 -3.05 3.33
CA LEU A 96 -0.51 -4.42 3.09
C LEU A 96 -1.79 -5.27 3.00
N PRO A 97 -2.02 -6.03 1.91
CA PRO A 97 -3.14 -6.97 1.86
C PRO A 97 -3.03 -8.02 2.98
N PRO A 98 -4.16 -8.44 3.58
CA PRO A 98 -4.17 -9.44 4.64
C PRO A 98 -3.66 -10.81 4.17
N GLU A 99 -3.76 -11.09 2.87
CA GLU A 99 -3.28 -12.31 2.24
C GLU A 99 -2.49 -11.97 0.97
N PRO A 100 -1.16 -11.72 1.06
CA PRO A 100 -0.32 -11.40 -0.09
C PRO A 100 0.04 -12.66 -0.90
N ASN A 101 -0.96 -13.32 -1.48
CA ASN A 101 -0.81 -14.59 -2.18
C ASN A 101 0.13 -14.55 -3.38
N LEU A 102 0.22 -13.42 -4.11
CA LEU A 102 1.17 -13.29 -5.21
C LEU A 102 2.61 -13.23 -4.70
N LEU A 103 2.86 -12.58 -3.57
CA LEU A 103 4.19 -12.57 -2.94
C LEU A 103 4.61 -13.98 -2.53
N PHE A 104 3.74 -14.72 -1.86
CA PHE A 104 4.03 -16.11 -1.47
C PHE A 104 4.35 -16.98 -2.69
N GLN A 105 3.61 -16.79 -3.79
CA GLN A 105 3.83 -17.51 -5.03
C GLN A 105 5.20 -17.19 -5.66
N VAL A 106 5.60 -15.92 -5.73
CA VAL A 106 6.90 -15.53 -6.32
C VAL A 106 8.07 -16.03 -5.47
N LEU A 107 7.94 -16.01 -4.14
CA LEU A 107 8.94 -16.56 -3.23
C LEU A 107 8.91 -18.09 -3.11
N ASP A 108 8.04 -18.77 -3.85
CA ASP A 108 7.86 -20.24 -3.83
C ASP A 108 7.56 -20.79 -2.42
N VAL A 109 6.70 -20.10 -1.67
CA VAL A 109 6.31 -20.46 -0.29
C VAL A 109 4.85 -20.92 -0.23
N ASP A 110 4.64 -22.22 0.00
CA ASP A 110 3.32 -22.86 -0.01
C ASP A 110 2.81 -23.26 1.38
N ASN A 111 3.72 -23.60 2.30
CA ASN A 111 3.40 -24.04 3.66
C ASN A 111 3.05 -22.87 4.58
N GLU A 112 2.18 -23.12 5.56
CA GLU A 112 1.63 -22.08 6.44
C GLU A 112 2.69 -21.40 7.32
N GLU A 113 3.67 -22.15 7.81
CA GLU A 113 4.77 -21.60 8.63
C GLU A 113 5.62 -20.60 7.82
N GLY A 114 5.98 -20.98 6.60
CA GLY A 114 6.69 -20.12 5.66
C GLY A 114 5.88 -18.87 5.30
N LYS A 115 4.59 -19.01 5.00
CA LYS A 115 3.71 -17.87 4.70
C LYS A 115 3.62 -16.89 5.87
N MET A 116 3.50 -17.41 7.08
CA MET A 116 3.52 -16.59 8.30
C MET A 116 4.86 -15.86 8.47
N GLY A 117 5.98 -16.53 8.23
CA GLY A 117 7.32 -15.93 8.27
C GLY A 117 7.49 -14.80 7.25
N VAL A 118 7.14 -15.05 5.98
CA VAL A 118 7.15 -14.03 4.93
C VAL A 118 6.23 -12.86 5.29
N TYR A 119 5.01 -13.13 5.78
CA TYR A 119 4.09 -12.07 6.18
C TYR A 119 4.63 -11.22 7.34
N SER A 120 5.31 -11.84 8.32
CA SER A 120 6.03 -11.15 9.40
C SER A 120 7.08 -10.21 8.82
N LEU A 121 7.91 -10.74 7.91
CA LEU A 121 9.02 -10.03 7.29
C LEU A 121 8.55 -8.79 6.48
N VAL A 122 7.44 -8.92 5.73
CA VAL A 122 6.81 -7.78 5.01
C VAL A 122 6.27 -6.74 5.97
N ASN A 123 5.65 -7.15 7.08
CA ASN A 123 5.18 -6.22 8.10
C ASN A 123 6.33 -5.46 8.74
N ASP A 124 7.45 -6.12 9.02
CA ASP A 124 8.65 -5.48 9.54
C ASP A 124 9.24 -4.49 8.54
N PHE A 125 9.34 -4.88 7.27
CA PHE A 125 9.75 -3.95 6.22
C PHE A 125 8.82 -2.74 6.14
N LEU A 126 7.49 -2.94 6.16
CA LEU A 126 6.51 -1.87 6.16
C LEU A 126 6.69 -0.93 7.37
N ARG A 127 6.90 -1.47 8.57
CA ARG A 127 7.17 -0.69 9.80
C ARG A 127 8.46 0.11 9.69
N THR A 128 9.49 -0.47 9.09
CA THR A 128 10.78 0.17 8.84
C THR A 128 10.63 1.31 7.83
N ALA A 129 10.01 1.05 6.68
CA ALA A 129 9.81 2.04 5.63
C ALA A 129 8.86 3.18 6.05
N LYS A 130 7.92 2.95 6.97
CA LYS A 130 7.10 4.02 7.58
C LYS A 130 7.90 5.06 8.35
N ARG A 131 9.11 4.72 8.83
CA ARG A 131 10.00 5.64 9.56
C ARG A 131 10.87 6.49 8.63
N MET A 132 10.91 6.16 7.35
CA MET A 132 11.67 6.88 6.34
C MET A 132 10.95 8.15 5.90
N THR A 133 11.74 9.18 5.63
CA THR A 133 11.34 10.36 4.88
C THR A 133 11.01 10.01 3.44
N GLU A 134 10.29 10.89 2.74
CA GLU A 134 9.97 10.68 1.31
C GLU A 134 11.23 10.64 0.43
N ASP A 135 12.28 11.39 0.79
CA ASP A 135 13.55 11.34 0.06
C ASP A 135 14.28 10.00 0.26
N GLU A 136 14.28 9.47 1.49
CA GLU A 136 14.86 8.15 1.79
C GLU A 136 14.12 7.05 1.05
N LYS A 137 12.78 7.05 1.07
CA LYS A 137 11.97 6.10 0.29
C LYS A 137 12.24 6.22 -1.21
N LYS A 138 12.25 7.45 -1.74
CA LYS A 138 12.49 7.68 -3.17
C LYS A 138 13.86 7.15 -3.58
N ALA A 139 14.91 7.44 -2.79
CA ALA A 139 16.26 6.93 -3.06
C ALA A 139 16.31 5.40 -2.97
N LEU A 140 15.76 4.82 -1.90
CA LEU A 140 15.74 3.38 -1.67
C LEU A 140 15.01 2.65 -2.80
N PHE A 141 13.75 2.99 -3.07
CA PHE A 141 12.98 2.31 -4.10
C PHE A 141 13.54 2.54 -5.49
N SER A 142 14.21 3.67 -5.76
CA SER A 142 14.94 3.84 -7.03
C SER A 142 16.13 2.89 -7.16
N VAL A 143 16.76 2.46 -6.05
CA VAL A 143 17.79 1.40 -6.10
C VAL A 143 17.17 0.08 -6.54
N PHE A 144 16.04 -0.33 -5.98
CA PHE A 144 15.40 -1.61 -6.31
C PHE A 144 14.73 -1.61 -7.70
N ILE A 145 14.10 -0.50 -8.10
CA ILE A 145 13.41 -0.38 -9.39
C ILE A 145 14.38 -0.32 -10.58
N TYR A 146 15.53 0.34 -10.42
CA TYR A 146 16.46 0.62 -11.52
C TYR A 146 17.85 -0.04 -11.34
N GLY A 147 18.05 -0.74 -10.22
CA GLY A 147 19.29 -1.43 -9.91
C GLY A 147 19.41 -2.78 -10.60
N CYS A 148 20.55 -3.43 -10.39
CA CYS A 148 20.83 -4.76 -10.88
C CYS A 148 20.53 -5.79 -9.79
N ALA A 149 19.68 -6.76 -10.12
CA ALA A 149 19.32 -7.91 -9.29
C ALA A 149 20.28 -9.11 -9.45
N GLY A 150 21.39 -8.95 -10.17
CA GLY A 150 22.31 -10.05 -10.50
C GLY A 150 23.08 -10.66 -9.32
N GLU A 151 23.04 -10.03 -8.14
CA GLU A 151 23.64 -10.50 -6.88
C GLU A 151 22.59 -10.73 -5.79
N LEU A 152 21.34 -11.01 -6.16
CA LEU A 152 20.35 -11.50 -5.23
C LEU A 152 20.64 -12.97 -4.85
N PRO A 153 20.30 -13.38 -3.61
CA PRO A 153 19.59 -12.62 -2.57
C PRO A 153 20.44 -11.63 -1.77
N GLU A 154 21.75 -11.58 -1.98
CA GLU A 154 22.68 -10.88 -1.10
C GLU A 154 22.52 -9.36 -1.13
N ASN A 155 22.38 -8.76 -2.32
CA ASN A 155 22.26 -7.32 -2.47
C ASN A 155 21.63 -6.88 -3.81
N ILE A 156 21.23 -5.61 -3.86
CA ILE A 156 21.01 -4.87 -5.11
C ILE A 156 22.11 -3.83 -5.26
N HIS A 157 22.59 -3.62 -6.48
CA HIS A 157 23.56 -2.57 -6.76
C HIS A 157 23.20 -1.72 -7.98
N ILE A 158 23.52 -0.43 -7.91
CA ILE A 158 23.23 0.53 -8.98
C ILE A 158 24.38 1.53 -9.14
N ASN A 159 24.63 1.95 -10.38
CA ASN A 159 25.60 3.02 -10.63
C ASN A 159 25.13 4.32 -9.97
N ILE A 160 25.97 4.93 -9.12
CA ILE A 160 25.54 6.09 -8.33
C ILE A 160 25.24 7.32 -9.19
N ASN A 161 25.87 7.46 -10.36
CA ASN A 161 25.53 8.54 -11.31
C ASN A 161 24.17 8.34 -11.95
N LEU A 162 23.81 7.09 -12.26
CA LEU A 162 22.49 6.76 -12.78
C LEU A 162 21.42 7.06 -11.72
N LEU A 163 21.64 6.61 -10.48
CA LEU A 163 20.73 6.88 -9.37
C LEU A 163 20.56 8.39 -9.13
N ALA A 164 21.64 9.17 -9.16
CA ALA A 164 21.62 10.62 -9.06
C ALA A 164 20.75 11.26 -10.16
N ARG A 165 20.87 10.77 -11.40
CA ARG A 165 20.11 11.26 -12.55
C ARG A 165 18.62 10.97 -12.44
N ILE A 166 18.25 9.76 -12.01
CA ILE A 166 16.85 9.31 -11.87
C ILE A 166 16.17 10.05 -10.71
N THR A 167 16.83 10.12 -9.57
CA THR A 167 16.25 10.72 -8.36
C THR A 167 16.23 12.25 -8.40
N GLY A 168 17.18 12.85 -9.14
CA GLY A 168 17.48 14.28 -9.11
C GLY A 168 18.34 14.70 -7.92
N PHE A 169 18.88 13.73 -7.15
CA PHE A 169 19.72 13.99 -5.98
C PHE A 169 21.20 14.03 -6.37
N SER A 170 21.99 14.84 -5.66
CA SER A 170 23.45 14.77 -5.80
C SER A 170 23.98 13.47 -5.19
N GLN A 171 25.13 12.98 -5.67
CA GLN A 171 25.76 11.80 -5.09
C GLN A 171 26.01 11.95 -3.58
N SER A 172 26.48 13.12 -3.14
CA SER A 172 26.72 13.37 -1.71
C SER A 172 25.43 13.28 -0.88
N ARG A 173 24.29 13.68 -1.45
CA ARG A 173 22.98 13.52 -0.79
C ARG A 173 22.57 12.06 -0.75
N LEU A 174 22.76 11.31 -1.84
CA LEU A 174 22.47 9.88 -1.89
C LEU A 174 23.30 9.11 -0.87
N LEU A 175 24.62 9.34 -0.82
CA LEU A 175 25.50 8.70 0.17
C LEU A 175 25.11 9.04 1.61
N ARG A 176 24.68 10.28 1.86
CA ARG A 176 24.16 10.66 3.17
C ARG A 176 22.88 9.90 3.50
N ILE A 177 21.91 9.86 2.59
CA ILE A 177 20.66 9.08 2.75
C ILE A 177 20.99 7.60 3.03
N SER A 178 21.86 6.99 2.23
CA SER A 178 22.29 5.60 2.39
C SER A 178 22.95 5.35 3.75
N SER A 179 23.72 6.31 4.26
CA SER A 179 24.28 6.24 5.62
C SER A 179 23.21 6.43 6.70
N ASP A 180 22.23 7.32 6.50
CA ASP A 180 21.20 7.62 7.49
C ASP A 180 20.26 6.41 7.69
N ILE A 181 19.91 5.69 6.62
CA ILE A 181 19.05 4.49 6.69
C ILE A 181 19.75 3.26 7.30
N THR A 182 21.04 3.33 7.64
CA THR A 182 21.71 2.21 8.34
C THR A 182 21.12 1.93 9.72
N CYS A 183 20.55 2.95 10.37
CA CYS A 183 19.82 2.78 11.62
C CYS A 183 18.48 2.03 11.46
N LEU A 184 18.07 1.78 10.21
CA LEU A 184 16.89 1.02 9.81
C LEU A 184 17.26 -0.37 9.27
N GLN A 185 18.44 -0.88 9.67
CA GLN A 185 18.97 -2.21 9.31
C GLN A 185 19.31 -2.38 7.82
N PHE A 186 19.50 -1.28 7.10
CA PHE A 186 20.11 -1.31 5.78
C PHE A 186 21.62 -1.33 5.91
N GLU A 187 22.27 -2.12 5.06
CA GLU A 187 23.70 -1.98 4.82
C GLU A 187 23.90 -1.35 3.46
N SER A 188 24.83 -0.40 3.37
CA SER A 188 25.17 0.22 2.10
C SER A 188 26.64 0.60 2.03
N HIS A 189 27.24 0.44 0.86
CA HIS A 189 28.62 0.84 0.61
C HIS A 189 28.84 1.10 -0.88
N LEU A 190 29.93 1.80 -1.19
CA LEU A 190 30.38 1.97 -2.57
C LEU A 190 31.36 0.85 -2.93
N ARG A 191 31.19 0.30 -4.14
CA ARG A 191 32.08 -0.67 -4.76
C ARG A 191 32.51 -0.14 -6.13
N GLU A 192 33.80 -0.21 -6.43
CA GLU A 192 34.28 0.04 -7.79
C GLU A 192 34.01 -1.21 -8.64
N ASP A 193 33.35 -1.04 -9.77
CA ASP A 193 33.24 -2.04 -10.82
C ASP A 193 34.24 -1.70 -11.95
N ASP A 194 35.16 -2.63 -12.20
CA ASP A 194 36.22 -2.54 -13.20
C ASP A 194 36.08 -3.56 -14.34
N GLU A 195 35.00 -4.36 -14.39
CA GLU A 195 34.80 -5.40 -15.41
C GLU A 195 34.88 -4.85 -16.84
N ASN A 196 34.51 -3.58 -17.02
CA ASN A 196 34.60 -2.83 -18.28
C ASN A 196 35.50 -1.59 -18.20
N GLY A 197 36.42 -1.53 -17.22
CA GLY A 197 37.23 -0.35 -16.90
C GLY A 197 38.08 0.16 -18.07
N SER A 198 38.46 -0.72 -19.00
CA SER A 198 39.21 -0.37 -20.22
C SER A 198 38.39 0.40 -21.27
N ARG A 199 37.05 0.34 -21.22
CA ARG A 199 36.15 0.94 -22.22
C ARG A 199 35.28 2.07 -21.68
N LEU A 200 34.80 1.95 -20.44
CA LEU A 200 33.80 2.85 -19.87
C LEU A 200 34.29 3.62 -18.63
N GLY A 201 35.56 3.43 -18.23
CA GLY A 201 36.09 3.97 -16.98
C GLY A 201 35.58 3.22 -15.75
N LYS A 202 36.11 3.60 -14.58
CA LYS A 202 35.66 3.06 -13.28
C LYS A 202 34.21 3.47 -13.02
N LYS A 203 33.38 2.52 -12.62
CA LYS A 203 31.99 2.79 -12.23
C LYS A 203 31.85 2.61 -10.73
N GLU A 204 31.42 3.66 -10.04
CA GLU A 204 31.03 3.56 -8.63
C GLU A 204 29.61 3.01 -8.53
N MET A 205 29.50 1.83 -7.94
CA MET A 205 28.25 1.14 -7.69
C MET A 205 27.88 1.31 -6.23
N LEU A 206 26.70 1.86 -5.96
CA LEU A 206 26.10 1.82 -4.64
C LEU A 206 25.46 0.45 -4.46
N VAL A 207 25.95 -0.29 -3.47
CA VAL A 207 25.43 -1.59 -3.06
C VAL A 207 24.52 -1.38 -1.85
N VAL A 208 23.34 -2.00 -1.85
CA VAL A 208 22.35 -1.92 -0.77
C VAL A 208 21.80 -3.31 -0.47
N SER A 209 21.75 -3.66 0.81
CA SER A 209 21.05 -4.83 1.32
C SER A 209 20.22 -4.44 2.54
N TRP A 210 19.21 -5.25 2.87
CA TRP A 210 18.41 -5.08 4.06
C TRP A 210 18.47 -6.34 4.92
N ASN A 211 18.82 -6.16 6.18
CA ASN A 211 18.97 -7.25 7.14
C ASN A 211 17.81 -7.22 8.15
N ASN A 212 17.14 -8.35 8.32
CA ASN A 212 16.17 -8.57 9.37
C ASN A 212 16.59 -9.78 10.20
N PHE A 213 16.84 -9.57 11.49
CA PHE A 213 17.28 -10.59 12.43
C PHE A 213 16.11 -11.36 13.08
N ASP A 214 14.94 -11.41 12.42
CA ASP A 214 13.87 -12.36 12.76
C ASP A 214 14.40 -13.79 12.63
N GLU A 215 13.97 -14.68 13.54
CA GLU A 215 14.41 -16.08 13.60
C GLU A 215 14.02 -16.87 12.34
N PHE A 216 13.12 -16.32 11.50
CA PHE A 216 12.72 -16.92 10.24
C PHE A 216 13.84 -16.99 9.17
N LEU A 217 14.84 -16.09 9.21
CA LEU A 217 15.93 -16.04 8.22
C LEU A 217 17.25 -16.50 8.85
N ASP A 218 17.80 -17.61 8.34
CA ASP A 218 19.05 -18.19 8.86
C ASP A 218 20.27 -17.25 8.76
N ASP A 219 20.35 -16.44 7.70
CA ASP A 219 21.44 -15.47 7.47
C ASP A 219 21.06 -14.03 7.81
N GLY A 220 19.79 -13.80 8.15
CA GLY A 220 19.21 -12.49 8.42
C GLY A 220 19.10 -11.56 7.21
N ASN A 221 19.44 -11.98 5.99
CA ASN A 221 19.32 -11.14 4.79
C ASN A 221 17.92 -11.25 4.19
N ALA A 222 17.23 -10.12 4.07
CA ALA A 222 15.86 -10.02 3.57
C ALA A 222 15.78 -9.17 2.29
N THR A 223 16.87 -8.96 1.58
CA THR A 223 16.93 -8.06 0.41
C THR A 223 16.02 -8.53 -0.72
N ILE A 224 15.97 -9.85 -0.96
CA ILE A 224 15.09 -10.46 -1.97
C ILE A 224 13.60 -10.14 -1.71
N LEU A 225 13.20 -9.94 -0.45
CA LEU A 225 11.82 -9.56 -0.14
C LEU A 225 11.48 -8.19 -0.72
N ILE A 226 12.34 -7.20 -0.51
CA ILE A 226 12.10 -5.82 -0.99
C ILE A 226 12.09 -5.81 -2.52
N ASP A 227 13.00 -6.54 -3.13
CA ASP A 227 13.07 -6.70 -4.59
C ASP A 227 11.77 -7.31 -5.14
N THR A 228 11.32 -8.43 -4.56
CA THR A 228 10.07 -9.10 -4.96
C THR A 228 8.84 -8.18 -4.79
N ILE A 229 8.80 -7.39 -3.71
CA ILE A 229 7.74 -6.37 -3.52
C ILE A 229 7.78 -5.34 -4.65
N CYS A 230 8.97 -4.85 -5.02
CA CYS A 230 9.13 -3.87 -6.08
C CYS A 230 8.72 -4.44 -7.45
N GLU A 231 9.12 -5.67 -7.77
CA GLU A 231 8.74 -6.37 -9.01
C GLU A 231 7.22 -6.51 -9.13
N LEU A 232 6.54 -6.96 -8.08
CA LEU A 232 5.08 -7.10 -8.07
C LEU A 232 4.38 -5.75 -8.24
N VAL A 233 4.90 -4.67 -7.67
CA VAL A 233 4.36 -3.32 -7.87
C VAL A 233 4.61 -2.83 -9.31
N GLN A 234 5.77 -3.15 -9.92
CA GLN A 234 6.07 -2.83 -11.32
C GLN A 234 5.15 -3.55 -12.32
N HIS A 235 4.60 -4.71 -11.97
CA HIS A 235 3.63 -5.38 -12.86
C HIS A 235 2.32 -4.62 -13.03
N CYS A 236 1.96 -3.73 -12.10
CA CYS A 236 0.73 -2.94 -12.16
C CYS A 236 0.93 -1.49 -12.65
N HIS A 237 2.18 -1.02 -12.78
CA HIS A 237 2.46 0.40 -12.96
C HIS A 237 3.65 0.62 -13.89
N CYS A 238 3.69 1.75 -14.60
CA CYS A 238 4.94 2.20 -15.21
C CYS A 238 5.95 2.64 -14.11
N GLU A 239 7.24 2.69 -14.45
CA GLU A 239 8.32 2.92 -13.47
C GLU A 239 8.11 4.16 -12.58
N GLU A 240 7.60 5.27 -13.14
CA GLU A 240 7.32 6.50 -12.37
C GLU A 240 6.17 6.29 -11.36
N HIS A 241 5.07 5.67 -11.79
CA HIS A 241 3.95 5.36 -10.91
C HIS A 241 4.28 4.26 -9.89
N SER A 242 5.19 3.32 -10.21
CA SER A 242 5.70 2.33 -9.25
C SER A 242 6.42 3.02 -8.09
N ILE A 243 7.29 3.99 -8.37
CA ILE A 243 7.99 4.75 -7.32
C ILE A 243 6.98 5.53 -6.47
N GLU A 244 5.96 6.14 -7.06
CA GLU A 244 4.92 6.83 -6.29
C GLU A 244 4.14 5.88 -5.37
N ALA A 245 3.75 4.70 -5.86
CA ALA A 245 3.05 3.68 -5.08
C ALA A 245 3.92 3.17 -3.93
N LEU A 246 5.19 2.85 -4.21
CA LEU A 246 6.15 2.38 -3.21
C LEU A 246 6.45 3.44 -2.15
N CYS A 247 6.61 4.72 -2.51
CA CYS A 247 6.79 5.81 -1.53
C CYS A 247 5.56 6.00 -0.62
N LYS A 248 4.36 5.77 -1.16
CA LYS A 248 3.11 5.71 -0.38
C LYS A 248 2.98 4.43 0.44
N LEU A 249 3.86 3.44 0.23
CA LEU A 249 3.80 2.11 0.82
C LEU A 249 2.47 1.43 0.49
N ASP A 250 2.05 1.55 -0.78
CA ASP A 250 0.91 0.82 -1.33
C ASP A 250 1.36 -0.54 -1.86
N PHE A 251 1.17 -1.58 -1.05
CA PHE A 251 1.50 -2.95 -1.42
C PHE A 251 0.28 -3.74 -1.89
N SER A 252 -0.72 -3.08 -2.46
CA SER A 252 -1.92 -3.73 -3.02
C SER A 252 -1.60 -4.77 -4.08
N SER A 253 -0.52 -4.61 -4.83
CA SER A 253 -0.12 -5.53 -5.90
C SER A 253 0.42 -6.87 -5.39
N LEU A 254 0.61 -7.03 -4.07
CA LEU A 254 1.05 -8.31 -3.49
C LEU A 254 -0.05 -9.37 -3.41
N SER A 255 -1.29 -9.03 -3.75
CA SER A 255 -2.43 -9.95 -3.78
C SER A 255 -3.28 -9.75 -5.02
N ASP A 256 -3.74 -10.83 -5.64
CA ASP A 256 -4.62 -10.78 -6.81
C ASP A 256 -5.94 -10.02 -6.54
N VAL A 257 -6.56 -10.28 -5.39
CA VAL A 257 -7.81 -9.63 -4.95
C VAL A 257 -7.66 -8.11 -4.85
N THR A 258 -6.49 -7.63 -4.43
CA THR A 258 -6.26 -6.20 -4.24
C THR A 258 -5.55 -5.52 -5.39
N ALA A 259 -4.90 -6.29 -6.27
CA ALA A 259 -4.20 -5.83 -7.47
C ALA A 259 -5.15 -5.43 -8.60
N GLU A 260 -6.35 -6.03 -8.70
CA GLU A 260 -7.34 -5.71 -9.76
C GLU A 260 -7.71 -4.21 -9.80
N GLY A 261 -7.64 -3.52 -8.66
CA GLY A 261 -7.79 -2.06 -8.60
C GLY A 261 -6.54 -1.32 -9.09
N SER A 262 -5.36 -1.76 -8.66
CA SER A 262 -4.07 -1.08 -8.89
C SER A 262 -3.52 -1.24 -10.31
N CYS A 263 -3.80 -2.37 -10.98
CA CYS A 263 -3.27 -2.74 -12.30
C CYS A 263 -4.05 -2.13 -13.50
N GLN A 264 -5.10 -1.32 -13.28
CA GLN A 264 -5.94 -0.76 -14.36
C GLN A 264 -5.41 0.57 -14.96
N HIS A 265 -4.13 0.89 -14.79
CA HIS A 265 -3.54 2.19 -15.16
C HIS A 265 -2.29 2.08 -16.01
#